data_AF-A0A5R2MVA8-F1
#
_entry.id   AF-A0A5R2MVA8-F1
#
_cell.length_a   1.000
_cell.length_b   1.000
_cell.length_c   1.000
_cell.angle_alpha   90.00
_cell.angle_beta   90.00
_cell.angle_gamma   90.00
#
_symmetry.space_group_name_H-M   'P 1'
#
loop_
_entity.id
_entity.type
_entity.pdbx_description
1 polymer ?
#
loop_
_entity_poly.entity_id
_entity_poly.type
_entity_poly.pdbx_seq_one_letter_code
_entity_poly.pdbx_strand_id
1 'polypeptide(L)'
;VGKGRKERSTPLPKVAQQALRGWLNEPRKRGATALFPNMHGGRLSADGVQALLNKYVAKAREHCVTLRSKRVSRHVLRHSAAMELLQAGVDCSVIALWLGHEAM
;
A
#
# COMPACT_ATOMS: atom_id res chain seq x y z
N VAL A 1 3.21 12.48 -8.82
CA VAL A 1 2.11 13.41 -9.16
C VAL A 1 0.81 12.62 -9.26
N GLY A 2 -0.12 12.80 -8.32
CA GLY A 2 -1.43 12.11 -8.31
C GLY A 2 -2.39 12.64 -9.39
N LYS A 3 -3.52 11.97 -9.57
CA LYS A 3 -4.61 12.40 -10.47
C LYS A 3 -5.00 13.84 -10.13
N GLY A 4 -4.99 14.73 -11.12
CA GLY A 4 -5.25 16.17 -10.97
C GLY A 4 -4.03 17.05 -10.67
N ARG A 5 -2.79 16.53 -10.79
CA ARG A 5 -1.54 17.28 -10.54
C ARG A 5 -1.37 17.85 -9.12
N LYS A 6 -2.17 17.39 -8.16
CA LYS A 6 -2.02 17.78 -6.75
C LYS A 6 -1.01 16.88 -6.06
N GLU A 7 0.06 17.47 -5.56
CA GLU A 7 0.95 16.80 -4.61
C GLU A 7 0.24 16.64 -3.28
N ARG A 8 0.44 15.49 -2.65
CA ARG A 8 -0.14 15.16 -1.35
C ARG A 8 0.93 14.51 -0.50
N SER A 9 1.02 14.94 0.75
CA SER A 9 1.90 14.36 1.75
C SER A 9 1.05 13.48 2.67
N THR A 10 1.25 12.17 2.59
CA THR A 10 0.59 11.19 3.46
C THR A 10 1.60 10.75 4.52
N PRO A 11 1.28 10.82 5.82
CA PRO A 11 2.18 10.32 6.84
C PRO A 11 2.35 8.80 6.69
N LEU A 12 3.61 8.35 6.75
CA LEU A 12 3.93 6.93 6.72
C LEU A 12 4.07 6.40 8.15
N PRO A 13 3.36 5.31 8.53
CA PRO A 13 3.58 4.64 9.80
C PRO A 13 5.04 4.21 9.96
N LYS A 14 5.55 4.17 11.21
CA LYS A 14 6.95 3.77 11.48
C LYS A 14 7.31 2.42 10.86
N VAL A 15 6.41 1.44 10.91
CA VAL A 15 6.60 0.12 10.30
C VAL A 15 6.76 0.20 8.76
N ALA A 16 5.99 1.07 8.10
CA ALA A 16 6.11 1.28 6.66
C ALA A 16 7.42 1.99 6.31
N GLN A 17 7.86 2.96 7.13
CA GLN A 17 9.15 3.62 6.96
C GLN A 17 10.31 2.63 7.09
N GLN A 18 10.27 1.73 8.08
CA GLN A 18 11.29 0.71 8.28
C GLN A 18 11.37 -0.25 7.09
N ALA A 19 10.22 -0.76 6.62
CA ALA A 19 10.15 -1.62 5.44
C ALA A 19 10.68 -0.90 4.19
N LEU A 20 10.32 0.37 4.00
CA LEU A 20 10.78 1.17 2.86
C LEU A 20 12.30 1.43 2.91
N ARG A 21 12.86 1.69 4.09
CA ARG A 21 14.32 1.84 4.24
C ARG A 21 15.06 0.56 3.91
N GLY A 22 14.58 -0.59 4.40
CA GLY A 22 15.12 -1.89 4.04
C GLY A 22 15.09 -2.11 2.52
N TRP A 23 13.95 -1.83 1.91
CA TRP A 23 13.75 -1.92 0.46
C TRP A 23 14.69 -1.00 -0.34
N LEU A 24 14.87 0.25 0.09
CA LEU A 24 15.76 1.21 -0.59
C LEU A 24 17.23 0.82 -0.55
N ASN A 25 17.64 0.01 0.44
CA ASN A 25 18.99 -0.52 0.54
C ASN A 25 19.22 -1.76 -0.34
N GLU A 26 18.17 -2.34 -0.92
CA GLU A 26 18.34 -3.46 -1.84
C GLU A 26 18.97 -2.99 -3.17
N PRO A 27 19.91 -3.74 -3.75
CA PRO A 27 20.51 -3.39 -5.02
C PRO A 27 19.45 -3.38 -6.12
N ARG A 28 19.43 -2.29 -6.91
CA ARG A 28 18.49 -2.14 -8.02
C ARG A 28 18.73 -3.24 -9.05
N LYS A 29 17.73 -4.09 -9.22
CA LYS A 29 17.77 -5.14 -10.24
C LYS A 29 17.47 -4.54 -11.62
N ARG A 30 18.22 -4.99 -12.63
CA ARG A 30 17.93 -4.73 -14.06
C ARG A 30 17.84 -3.24 -14.43
N GLY A 31 18.64 -2.38 -13.76
CA GLY A 31 18.67 -0.94 -14.06
C GLY A 31 17.35 -0.20 -13.77
N ALA A 32 16.47 -0.78 -12.96
CA ALA A 32 15.14 -0.21 -12.72
C ALA A 32 15.19 1.20 -12.14
N THR A 33 14.39 2.11 -12.71
CA THR A 33 14.24 3.50 -12.24
C THR A 33 13.03 3.68 -11.33
N ALA A 34 12.04 2.79 -11.43
CA ALA A 34 10.85 2.80 -10.60
C ALA A 34 11.17 2.40 -9.15
N LEU A 35 10.56 3.08 -8.16
CA LEU A 35 10.71 2.73 -6.75
C LEU A 35 10.30 1.28 -6.46
N PHE A 36 9.20 0.82 -7.09
CA PHE A 36 8.74 -0.55 -7.04
C PHE A 36 8.70 -1.12 -8.46
N PRO A 37 9.76 -1.82 -8.90
CA PRO A 37 9.81 -2.43 -10.22
C PRO A 37 9.14 -3.80 -10.23
N ASN A 38 8.64 -4.18 -11.40
CA ASN A 38 8.25 -5.55 -11.70
C ASN A 38 9.49 -6.40 -12.01
N MET A 39 9.30 -7.71 -12.24
CA MET A 39 10.41 -8.63 -12.52
C MET A 39 11.22 -8.23 -13.76
N HIS A 40 10.62 -7.54 -14.74
CA HIS A 40 11.27 -7.08 -15.96
C HIS A 40 11.95 -5.71 -15.82
N GLY A 41 11.96 -5.09 -14.64
CA GLY A 41 12.56 -3.77 -14.39
C GLY A 41 11.66 -2.58 -14.71
N GLY A 42 10.46 -2.82 -15.26
CA GLY A 42 9.43 -1.81 -15.49
C GLY A 42 8.63 -1.47 -14.22
N ARG A 43 7.68 -0.53 -14.29
CA ARG A 43 6.82 -0.19 -13.14
C ARG A 43 5.91 -1.36 -12.76
N LEU A 44 5.72 -1.59 -11.46
CA LEU A 44 4.74 -2.57 -10.98
C LEU A 44 3.31 -2.10 -11.29
N SER A 45 2.53 -2.96 -11.94
CA SER A 45 1.14 -2.66 -12.32
C SER A 45 0.17 -2.85 -11.14
N ALA A 46 -1.01 -2.26 -11.27
CA ALA A 46 -2.15 -2.47 -10.36
C ALA A 46 -2.45 -3.96 -10.13
N ASP A 47 -2.51 -4.74 -11.20
CA ASP A 47 -2.78 -6.18 -11.13
C ASP A 47 -1.60 -6.95 -10.54
N GLY A 48 -0.37 -6.52 -10.82
CA GLY A 48 0.83 -7.06 -10.18
C GLY A 48 0.82 -6.88 -8.66
N VAL A 49 0.40 -5.70 -8.17
CA VAL A 49 0.20 -5.47 -6.73
C VAL A 49 -0.88 -6.39 -6.18
N GLN A 50 -2.02 -6.56 -6.88
CA GLN A 50 -3.08 -7.45 -6.42
C GLN A 50 -2.64 -8.92 -6.40
N ALA A 51 -1.86 -9.38 -7.37
CA ALA A 51 -1.30 -10.72 -7.42
C ALA A 51 -0.32 -10.96 -6.26
N LEU A 52 0.58 -10.01 -5.98
CA LEU A 52 1.46 -10.07 -4.81
C LEU A 52 0.66 -10.11 -3.51
N LEU A 53 -0.37 -9.27 -3.38
CA LEU A 53 -1.24 -9.27 -2.22
C LEU A 53 -1.93 -10.63 -2.02
N ASN A 54 -2.50 -11.21 -3.08
CA ASN A 54 -3.13 -12.52 -3.02
C ASN A 54 -2.14 -13.61 -2.57
N LYS A 55 -0.91 -13.58 -3.10
CA LYS A 55 0.16 -14.50 -2.69
C LYS A 55 0.46 -14.42 -1.20
N TYR A 56 0.63 -13.21 -0.66
CA TYR A 56 0.94 -13.04 0.76
C TYR A 56 -0.25 -13.30 1.67
N VAL A 57 -1.48 -13.01 1.23
CA VAL A 57 -2.70 -13.36 1.96
C VAL A 57 -2.88 -14.88 2.05
N ALA A 58 -2.60 -15.62 0.97
CA ALA A 58 -2.64 -17.07 0.99
C ALA A 58 -1.67 -17.64 2.03
N LYS A 59 -0.42 -17.16 2.06
CA LYS A 59 0.56 -17.54 3.08
C LYS A 59 0.13 -17.14 4.50
N ALA A 60 -0.41 -15.93 4.67
CA ALA A 60 -0.86 -15.46 5.98
C ALA A 60 -2.04 -16.27 6.54
N ARG A 61 -2.90 -16.83 5.68
CA ARG A 61 -4.04 -17.70 6.08
C ARG A 61 -3.61 -19.02 6.73
N GLU A 62 -2.38 -19.45 6.48
CA GLU A 62 -1.82 -20.64 7.13
C GLU A 62 -1.63 -20.40 8.63
N HIS A 63 -1.19 -19.19 9.01
CA HIS A 63 -0.89 -18.81 10.39
C HIS A 63 -2.00 -17.99 11.08
N CYS A 64 -2.89 -17.36 10.31
CA CYS A 64 -3.96 -16.51 10.82
C CYS A 64 -5.32 -17.01 10.34
N VAL A 65 -5.98 -17.80 11.19
CA VAL A 65 -7.28 -18.44 10.86
C VAL A 65 -8.35 -17.43 10.51
N THR A 66 -8.35 -16.25 11.16
CA THR A 66 -9.33 -15.18 10.91
C THR A 66 -9.22 -14.56 9.51
N LEU A 67 -8.09 -14.72 8.81
CA LEU A 67 -7.95 -14.26 7.42
C LEU A 67 -8.57 -15.23 6.40
N ARG A 68 -8.92 -16.46 6.81
CA ARG A 68 -9.49 -17.47 5.88
C ARG A 68 -10.88 -17.06 5.39
N SER A 69 -11.67 -16.41 6.24
CA SER A 69 -13.01 -15.90 5.90
C SER A 69 -13.02 -14.48 5.35
N LYS A 70 -11.88 -13.77 5.34
CA LYS A 70 -11.81 -12.37 4.90
C LYS A 70 -11.39 -12.24 3.44
N ARG A 71 -12.02 -11.29 2.75
CA ARG A 71 -11.58 -10.82 1.43
C ARG A 71 -10.61 -9.67 1.61
N VAL A 72 -9.38 -9.85 1.13
CA VAL A 72 -8.33 -8.83 1.20
C VAL A 72 -8.04 -8.31 -0.20
N SER A 73 -8.16 -7.00 -0.39
CA SER A 73 -7.85 -6.31 -1.65
C SER A 73 -7.14 -4.99 -1.35
N ARG A 74 -6.57 -4.37 -2.39
CA ARG A 74 -5.93 -3.05 -2.27
C ARG A 74 -6.89 -1.99 -1.69
N HIS A 75 -8.15 -2.03 -2.08
CA HIS A 75 -9.19 -1.10 -1.57
C HIS A 75 -9.54 -1.39 -0.11
N VAL A 76 -9.63 -2.67 0.28
CA VAL A 76 -9.88 -3.05 1.68
C VAL A 76 -8.72 -2.61 2.57
N LEU A 77 -7.47 -2.84 2.17
CA LEU A 77 -6.29 -2.37 2.92
C LEU A 77 -6.27 -0.86 3.11
N ARG A 78 -6.62 -0.11 2.05
CA ARG A 78 -6.71 1.34 2.12
C ARG A 78 -7.81 1.81 3.07
N HIS A 79 -8.98 1.16 3.04
CA HIS A 79 -10.05 1.45 3.99
C HIS A 79 -9.62 1.13 5.42
N SER A 80 -8.99 -0.01 5.67
CA SER A 80 -8.44 -0.36 6.97
C SER A 80 -7.43 0.68 7.48
N ALA A 81 -6.52 1.16 6.63
CA ALA A 81 -5.59 2.23 7.00
C ALA A 81 -6.30 3.55 7.33
N ALA A 82 -7.37 3.90 6.61
CA ALA A 82 -8.21 5.06 6.93
C ALA A 82 -8.88 4.91 8.30
N MET A 83 -9.43 3.72 8.59
CA MET A 83 -10.07 3.43 9.87
C MET A 83 -9.07 3.42 11.04
N GLU A 84 -7.85 2.93 10.84
CA GLU A 84 -6.79 3.00 11.86
C GLU A 84 -6.42 4.46 12.20
N LEU A 85 -6.31 5.33 11.19
CA LEU A 85 -6.07 6.76 11.41
C LEU A 85 -7.24 7.42 12.14
N LEU A 86 -8.48 7.06 11.78
CA LEU A 86 -9.67 7.57 12.44
C LEU A 86 -9.72 7.14 13.92
N GLN A 87 -9.42 5.88 14.21
CA GLN A 87 -9.35 5.36 15.57
C GLN A 87 -8.22 6.01 16.39
N ALA A 88 -7.16 6.46 15.75
CA ALA A 88 -6.08 7.23 16.37
C ALA A 88 -6.45 8.72 16.59
N GLY A 89 -7.69 9.14 16.28
CA GLY A 89 -8.19 10.50 16.51
C GLY A 89 -7.89 11.49 15.39
N VAL A 90 -7.45 11.02 14.21
CA VAL A 90 -7.27 11.90 13.05
C VAL A 90 -8.64 12.24 12.45
N ASP A 91 -8.89 13.52 12.22
CA ASP A 91 -10.14 13.99 11.62
C ASP A 91 -10.39 13.37 10.22
N CYS A 92 -11.65 13.02 9.94
CA CYS A 92 -12.07 12.44 8.66
C CYS A 92 -11.67 13.30 7.44
N SER A 93 -11.72 14.62 7.55
CA SER A 93 -11.35 15.56 6.48
C SER A 93 -9.85 15.51 6.20
N VAL A 94 -9.03 15.32 7.25
CA VAL A 94 -7.58 15.15 7.13
C VAL A 94 -7.24 13.81 6.48
N ILE A 95 -7.91 12.73 6.89
CA ILE A 95 -7.75 11.41 6.28
C ILE A 95 -8.12 11.44 4.80
N ALA A 96 -9.25 12.07 4.47
CA ALA A 96 -9.70 12.30 3.10
C ALA A 96 -8.69 13.09 2.26
N LEU A 97 -8.08 14.12 2.85
CA LEU A 97 -7.02 14.91 2.21
C LEU A 97 -5.78 14.07 1.92
N TRP A 98 -5.33 13.26 2.89
CA TRP A 98 -4.13 12.44 2.75
C TRP A 98 -4.30 11.26 1.80
N LEU A 99 -5.41 10.53 1.92
CA LEU A 99 -5.65 9.37 1.08
C LEU A 99 -6.09 9.80 -0.32
N GLY A 100 -6.72 10.97 -0.45
CA GLY A 100 -7.27 11.47 -1.70
C GLY A 100 -8.68 10.96 -1.89
N HIS A 101 -9.65 11.87 -1.88
CA HIS A 101 -10.96 11.63 -2.46
C HIS A 101 -10.80 11.34 -3.95
N GLU A 102 -10.99 10.08 -4.35
CA GLU A 102 -11.79 9.83 -5.53
C GLU A 102 -13.22 9.91 -4.99
N ALA A 103 -13.91 11.02 -5.27
CA ALA A 103 -15.36 10.99 -5.18
C ALA A 103 -15.83 9.82 -6.06
N MET A 104 -16.65 8.97 -5.46
CA MET A 104 -17.42 7.94 -6.14
C MET A 104 -18.25 8.57 -7.27
#